data_AF-A0A2A5EHA6-F1
#
_entry.id   AF-A0A2A5EHA6-F1
#
_cell.length_a   1.000
_cell.length_b   1.000
_cell.length_c   1.000
_cell.angle_alpha   90.00
_cell.angle_beta   90.00
_cell.angle_gamma   90.00
#
_symmetry.space_group_name_H-M   'P 1'
#
loop_
_entity.id
_entity.type
_entity.pdbx_description
1 polymer ?
#
loop_
_entity_poly.entity_id
_entity_poly.type
_entity_poly.pdbx_seq_one_letter_code
_entity_poly.pdbx_strand_id
1 'polypeptide(L)'
;MQKTLIYDLFVVSIFIVLVSVPFIFIPRFTKNTSTPKPLDFCGTVSIEDEATNNFTKKHHLEKALGFVVNVKEGVKLFSAHCGSCHDYYYTVVGPPLAGLRKELGKQAYTWFDEYLENSDLMLIRGDKRSVEIKKKYGGIDGWNHTDSSFTDIQKQNLIGFILLLESK
;
A
#
# COMPACT_ATOMS: atom_id res chain seq x y z
N MET A 1 4.96 58.75 -44.69
CA MET A 1 3.86 57.77 -44.86
C MET A 1 4.26 56.31 -44.53
N GLN A 2 5.33 56.05 -43.75
CA GLN A 2 5.80 54.68 -43.47
C GLN A 2 5.55 54.20 -42.03
N LYS A 3 5.13 55.10 -41.12
CA LYS A 3 4.92 54.77 -39.69
C LYS A 3 3.56 54.12 -39.40
N THR A 4 2.57 54.28 -40.28
CA THR A 4 1.23 53.71 -40.11
C THR A 4 1.18 52.22 -40.44
N LEU A 5 1.90 51.79 -41.48
CA LEU A 5 1.95 50.38 -41.88
C LEU A 5 2.55 49.44 -40.82
N ILE A 6 3.52 49.92 -40.05
CA ILE A 6 4.19 49.14 -38.99
C ILE A 6 3.27 49.00 -37.77
N TYR A 7 2.50 50.05 -37.45
CA TYR A 7 1.53 50.01 -36.36
C TYR A 7 0.40 49.04 -36.64
N ASP A 8 -0.12 49.01 -37.86
CA ASP A 8 -1.20 48.10 -38.24
C ASP A 8 -0.76 46.64 -38.20
N LEU A 9 0.48 46.32 -38.64
CA LEU A 9 1.01 44.95 -38.58
C LEU A 9 1.24 44.47 -37.13
N PHE A 10 1.65 45.38 -36.25
CA PHE A 10 1.91 45.06 -34.84
C PHE A 10 0.61 44.91 -34.03
N VAL A 11 -0.40 45.73 -34.32
CA VAL A 11 -1.71 45.64 -33.66
C VAL A 11 -2.45 44.36 -34.08
N VAL A 12 -2.40 43.99 -35.37
CA VAL A 12 -3.03 42.76 -35.86
C VAL A 12 -2.38 41.50 -35.27
N SER A 13 -1.05 41.48 -35.15
CA SER A 13 -0.34 40.34 -34.55
C SER A 13 -0.61 40.19 -33.05
N ILE A 14 -0.69 41.29 -32.29
CA ILE A 14 -1.10 41.26 -30.88
C ILE A 14 -2.55 40.76 -30.72
N PHE A 15 -3.46 41.18 -31.60
CA PHE A 15 -4.85 40.72 -31.56
C PHE A 15 -4.97 39.21 -31.84
N ILE A 16 -4.20 38.68 -32.78
CA ILE A 16 -4.18 37.23 -33.07
C ILE A 16 -3.68 36.42 -31.86
N VAL A 17 -2.64 36.90 -31.16
CA VAL A 17 -2.12 36.24 -29.95
C VAL A 17 -3.11 36.29 -28.79
N LEU A 18 -3.80 37.42 -28.59
CA LEU A 18 -4.76 37.55 -27.48
C LEU A 18 -6.06 36.74 -27.69
N VAL A 19 -6.51 36.56 -28.94
CA VAL A 19 -7.72 35.79 -29.25
C VAL A 19 -7.45 34.27 -29.33
N SER A 20 -6.20 33.86 -29.57
CA SER A 20 -5.82 32.43 -29.64
C SER A 20 -5.38 31.80 -28.31
N VAL A 21 -5.15 32.60 -27.26
CA VAL A 21 -4.66 32.11 -25.95
C VAL A 21 -5.72 31.94 -24.83
N PRO A 22 -7.06 32.08 -24.99
CA PRO A 22 -7.97 31.93 -23.85
C PRO A 22 -8.24 30.46 -23.42
N PHE A 23 -7.65 29.45 -24.09
CA PHE A 23 -7.97 28.04 -23.84
C PHE A 23 -7.04 27.28 -22.88
N ILE A 24 -5.98 27.90 -22.33
CA ILE A 24 -4.99 27.17 -21.52
C ILE A 24 -5.39 27.08 -20.03
N PHE A 25 -6.41 27.82 -19.58
CA PHE A 25 -6.84 27.82 -18.18
C PHE A 25 -8.21 27.17 -18.00
N ILE A 26 -8.34 25.90 -18.39
CA ILE A 26 -9.39 25.05 -17.81
C ILE A 26 -8.82 24.54 -16.48
N PRO A 27 -9.29 25.01 -15.31
CA PRO A 27 -8.94 24.36 -14.07
C PRO A 27 -9.45 22.92 -14.17
N ARG A 28 -8.51 21.95 -14.27
CA ARG A 28 -8.82 20.53 -14.10
C ARG A 28 -9.29 20.34 -12.67
N PHE A 29 -10.58 20.60 -12.43
CA PHE A 29 -11.33 20.02 -11.34
C PHE A 29 -11.43 18.53 -11.65
N THR A 30 -10.37 17.78 -11.33
CA THR A 30 -10.46 16.34 -11.19
C THR A 30 -11.44 16.10 -10.05
N LYS A 31 -12.72 15.90 -10.36
CA LYS A 31 -13.67 15.35 -9.39
C LYS A 31 -13.10 13.99 -9.00
N ASN A 32 -12.62 13.88 -7.76
CA ASN A 32 -12.27 12.62 -7.15
C ASN A 32 -13.58 11.82 -7.01
N THR A 33 -13.88 11.00 -8.00
CA THR A 33 -15.04 10.10 -7.97
C THR A 33 -14.64 8.85 -7.20
N SER A 34 -14.47 8.97 -5.88
CA SER A 34 -14.61 7.81 -5.01
C SER A 34 -16.11 7.48 -4.97
N THR A 35 -16.59 6.72 -5.96
CA THR A 35 -17.91 6.09 -5.86
C THR A 35 -17.91 5.28 -4.56
N PRO A 36 -18.86 5.49 -3.63
CA PRO A 36 -18.94 4.69 -2.42
C PRO A 36 -19.05 3.22 -2.84
N LYS A 37 -18.05 2.42 -2.48
CA LYS A 37 -18.12 0.98 -2.65
C LYS A 37 -19.34 0.51 -1.86
N PRO A 38 -20.16 -0.41 -2.39
CA PRO A 38 -21.26 -0.96 -1.62
C PRO A 38 -20.71 -1.47 -0.30
N LEU A 39 -21.20 -0.92 0.81
CA LEU A 39 -20.96 -1.48 2.13
C LEU A 39 -21.34 -2.96 2.03
N ASP A 40 -20.47 -3.85 2.50
CA ASP A 40 -20.81 -5.26 2.59
C ASP A 40 -22.18 -5.39 3.28
N PHE A 41 -22.98 -6.38 2.91
CA PHE A 41 -24.42 -6.53 3.25
C PHE A 41 -24.79 -6.30 4.74
N CYS A 42 -23.81 -6.30 5.65
CA CYS A 42 -23.96 -6.04 7.08
C CYS A 42 -23.49 -4.63 7.55
N GLY A 43 -23.12 -3.71 6.65
CA GLY A 43 -22.60 -2.38 7.02
C GLY A 43 -21.15 -2.39 7.52
N THR A 44 -20.41 -3.47 7.29
CA THR A 44 -18.98 -3.56 7.64
C THR A 44 -18.12 -2.90 6.58
N VAL A 45 -17.09 -2.17 7.01
CA VAL A 45 -16.04 -1.64 6.11
C VAL A 45 -15.21 -2.82 5.62
N SER A 46 -15.03 -2.95 4.31
CA SER A 46 -14.18 -4.02 3.75
C SER A 46 -12.73 -3.79 4.15
N ILE A 47 -11.95 -4.87 4.31
CA ILE A 47 -10.53 -4.77 4.70
C ILE A 47 -9.69 -4.01 3.65
N GLU A 48 -10.06 -4.10 2.38
CA GLU A 48 -9.49 -3.27 1.32
C GLU A 48 -9.72 -1.78 1.58
N ASP A 49 -10.93 -1.42 2.02
CA ASP A 49 -11.29 -0.04 2.33
C ASP A 49 -10.62 0.42 3.62
N GLU A 50 -10.47 -0.44 4.64
CA GLU A 50 -9.70 -0.12 5.86
C GLU A 50 -8.22 0.16 5.54
N ALA A 51 -7.62 -0.62 4.65
CA ALA A 51 -6.23 -0.40 4.23
C ALA A 51 -6.05 0.79 3.28
N THR A 52 -7.10 1.25 2.59
CA THR A 52 -7.03 2.35 1.59
C THR A 52 -7.67 3.66 2.04
N ASN A 53 -8.53 3.67 3.06
CA ASN A 53 -9.27 4.86 3.49
C ASN A 53 -8.34 5.98 4.01
N ASN A 54 -7.15 5.62 4.50
CA ASN A 54 -6.14 6.56 4.96
C ASN A 54 -5.04 6.72 3.90
N PHE A 55 -5.33 7.55 2.89
CA PHE A 55 -4.42 7.86 1.80
C PHE A 55 -3.05 8.37 2.30
N THR A 56 -3.05 9.25 3.29
CA THR A 56 -1.83 9.82 3.88
C THR A 56 -0.94 8.73 4.45
N LYS A 57 -1.51 7.81 5.22
CA LYS A 57 -0.79 6.67 5.79
C LYS A 57 -0.22 5.76 4.71
N LYS A 58 -1.02 5.42 3.70
CA LYS A 58 -0.57 4.61 2.56
C LYS A 58 0.62 5.27 1.87
N HIS A 59 0.49 6.55 1.54
CA HIS A 59 1.55 7.32 0.90
C HIS A 59 2.83 7.39 1.76
N HIS A 60 2.72 7.58 3.07
CA HIS A 60 3.89 7.56 3.96
C HIS A 60 4.56 6.19 4.02
N LEU A 61 3.78 5.11 4.02
CA LEU A 61 4.33 3.76 3.98
C LEU A 61 5.07 3.53 2.66
N GLU A 62 4.44 3.79 1.53
CA GLU A 62 5.04 3.63 0.20
C GLU A 62 6.32 4.46 0.05
N LYS A 63 6.33 5.69 0.56
CA LYS A 63 7.52 6.53 0.60
C LYS A 63 8.63 5.93 1.46
N ALA A 64 8.29 5.33 2.60
CA ALA A 64 9.28 4.70 3.48
C ALA A 64 9.83 3.39 2.90
N LEU A 65 9.00 2.65 2.17
CA LEU A 65 9.36 1.36 1.56
C LEU A 65 10.04 1.52 0.18
N GLY A 66 9.81 2.63 -0.51
CA GLY A 66 10.38 2.89 -1.84
C GLY A 66 9.64 2.23 -3.01
N PHE A 67 8.45 1.68 -2.76
CA PHE A 67 7.59 1.07 -3.79
C PHE A 67 6.11 1.35 -3.51
N VAL A 68 5.28 1.18 -4.54
CA VAL A 68 3.83 1.38 -4.48
C VAL A 68 3.16 0.07 -4.08
N VAL A 69 2.21 0.12 -3.14
CA VAL A 69 1.48 -1.03 -2.63
C VAL A 69 0.15 -1.16 -3.36
N ASN A 70 -0.02 -2.26 -4.08
CA ASN A 70 -1.32 -2.68 -4.60
C ASN A 70 -2.09 -3.46 -3.52
N VAL A 71 -2.89 -2.73 -2.75
CA VAL A 71 -3.68 -3.28 -1.63
C VAL A 71 -4.60 -4.41 -2.08
N LYS A 72 -5.25 -4.30 -3.24
CA LYS A 72 -6.18 -5.32 -3.74
C LYS A 72 -5.46 -6.63 -4.03
N GLU A 73 -4.28 -6.55 -4.64
CA GLU A 73 -3.45 -7.74 -4.87
C GLU A 73 -2.94 -8.32 -3.54
N GLY A 74 -2.53 -7.46 -2.59
CA GLY A 74 -2.14 -7.90 -1.25
C GLY A 74 -3.25 -8.66 -0.51
N VAL A 75 -4.49 -8.17 -0.54
CA VAL A 75 -5.66 -8.84 0.06
C VAL A 75 -5.94 -10.19 -0.61
N LYS A 76 -5.82 -10.26 -1.94
CA LYS A 76 -6.00 -11.50 -2.69
C LYS A 76 -4.94 -12.54 -2.33
N LEU A 77 -3.66 -12.13 -2.30
CA LEU A 77 -2.54 -13.00 -1.91
C LEU A 77 -2.70 -13.48 -0.46
N PHE A 78 -3.07 -12.57 0.45
CA PHE A 78 -3.32 -12.92 1.84
C PHE A 78 -4.43 -13.96 1.96
N SER A 79 -5.58 -13.74 1.31
CA SER A 79 -6.71 -14.65 1.37
C SER A 79 -6.38 -16.04 0.80
N ALA A 80 -5.55 -16.10 -0.25
CA ALA A 80 -5.18 -17.35 -0.91
C ALA A 80 -4.11 -18.15 -0.15
N HIS A 81 -3.14 -17.48 0.49
CA HIS A 81 -1.94 -18.14 1.03
C HIS A 81 -1.82 -18.07 2.57
N CYS A 82 -2.42 -17.06 3.20
CA CYS A 82 -2.22 -16.77 4.63
C CYS A 82 -3.50 -16.92 5.46
N GLY A 83 -4.67 -16.66 4.85
CA GLY A 83 -5.97 -16.60 5.53
C GLY A 83 -6.46 -17.91 6.15
N SER A 84 -5.84 -19.04 5.79
CA SER A 84 -6.12 -20.33 6.45
C SER A 84 -5.56 -20.40 7.88
N CYS A 85 -4.51 -19.62 8.16
CA CYS A 85 -3.74 -19.70 9.39
C CYS A 85 -3.73 -18.38 10.18
N HIS A 86 -3.91 -17.25 9.50
CA HIS A 86 -3.88 -15.92 10.10
C HIS A 86 -5.20 -15.19 9.91
N ASP A 87 -5.61 -14.50 10.97
CA ASP A 87 -6.60 -13.43 10.88
C ASP A 87 -5.91 -12.07 11.02
N TYR A 88 -6.57 -11.01 10.60
CA TYR A 88 -6.04 -9.65 10.69
C TYR A 88 -5.92 -9.20 12.16
N TYR A 89 -6.95 -9.45 12.97
CA TYR A 89 -7.11 -8.85 14.30
C TYR A 89 -7.10 -9.88 15.43
N TYR A 90 -7.40 -11.14 15.13
CA TYR A 90 -7.52 -12.18 16.14
C TYR A 90 -6.46 -13.26 16.00
N THR A 91 -6.17 -13.94 17.11
CA THR A 91 -5.40 -15.18 17.05
C THR A 91 -6.32 -16.30 16.60
N VAL A 92 -5.95 -16.99 15.52
CA VAL A 92 -6.63 -18.22 15.08
C VAL A 92 -5.68 -19.40 15.24
N VAL A 93 -4.86 -19.67 14.23
CA VAL A 93 -3.77 -20.65 14.31
C VAL A 93 -2.45 -19.94 14.55
N GLY A 94 -2.19 -18.88 13.78
CA GLY A 94 -1.09 -17.95 13.96
C GLY A 94 -1.51 -16.66 14.67
N PRO A 95 -0.53 -15.81 15.04
CA PRO A 95 -0.79 -14.49 15.63
C PRO A 95 -1.55 -13.56 14.66
N PRO A 96 -2.26 -12.54 15.19
CA PRO A 96 -2.82 -11.47 14.38
C PRO A 96 -1.71 -10.65 13.72
N LEU A 97 -1.98 -10.16 12.51
CA LEU A 97 -0.98 -9.43 11.73
C LEU A 97 -1.16 -7.89 11.77
N ALA A 98 -2.31 -7.41 12.23
CA ALA A 98 -2.55 -5.98 12.36
C ALA A 98 -1.67 -5.34 13.44
N GLY A 99 -1.16 -4.14 13.15
CA GLY A 99 -0.31 -3.38 14.08
C GLY A 99 1.19 -3.73 14.01
N LEU A 100 1.60 -4.71 13.20
CA LEU A 100 2.98 -5.16 13.14
C LEU A 100 3.98 -4.04 12.79
N ARG A 101 3.58 -3.12 11.91
CA ARG A 101 4.39 -1.94 11.57
C ARG A 101 4.68 -1.06 12.78
N LYS A 102 3.73 -0.95 13.71
CA LYS A 102 3.88 -0.14 14.94
C LYS A 102 4.89 -0.80 15.88
N GLU A 103 4.90 -2.13 15.95
CA GLU A 103 5.81 -2.90 16.80
C GLU A 103 7.24 -2.90 16.28
N LEU A 104 7.43 -3.15 14.97
CA LEU A 104 8.76 -3.32 14.35
C LEU A 104 9.33 -2.01 13.78
N GLY A 105 8.51 -0.98 13.65
CA GLY A 105 8.91 0.31 13.10
C GLY A 105 9.48 0.20 11.68
N LYS A 106 10.67 0.79 11.47
CA LYS A 106 11.31 0.83 10.14
C LYS A 106 11.77 -0.54 9.64
N GLN A 107 11.99 -1.51 10.52
CA GLN A 107 12.46 -2.85 10.18
C GLN A 107 11.32 -3.81 9.81
N ALA A 108 10.05 -3.34 9.89
CA ALA A 108 8.89 -4.20 9.75
C ALA A 108 8.88 -4.96 8.43
N TYR A 109 9.22 -4.31 7.32
CA TYR A 109 9.25 -4.96 6.01
C TYR A 109 10.35 -6.01 5.92
N THR A 110 11.59 -5.63 6.24
CA THR A 110 12.75 -6.53 6.12
C THR A 110 12.62 -7.75 7.03
N TRP A 111 12.16 -7.54 8.28
CA TRP A 111 11.92 -8.65 9.19
C TRP A 111 10.83 -9.59 8.64
N PHE A 112 9.74 -9.06 8.08
CA PHE A 112 8.67 -9.89 7.53
C PHE A 112 9.09 -10.67 6.29
N ASP A 113 9.87 -10.04 5.41
CA ASP A 113 10.40 -10.66 4.19
C ASP A 113 11.33 -11.83 4.56
N GLU A 114 12.28 -11.62 5.48
CA GLU A 114 13.15 -12.67 6.01
C GLU A 114 12.35 -13.78 6.71
N TYR A 115 11.32 -13.42 7.47
CA TYR A 115 10.51 -14.38 8.22
C TYR A 115 9.66 -15.26 7.28
N LEU A 116 9.09 -14.69 6.23
CA LEU A 116 8.36 -15.45 5.19
C LEU A 116 9.28 -16.39 4.41
N GLU A 117 10.49 -15.93 4.10
CA GLU A 117 11.46 -16.71 3.35
C GLU A 117 11.96 -17.91 4.16
N ASN A 118 12.39 -17.69 5.41
CA ASN A 118 12.82 -18.77 6.28
C ASN A 118 12.83 -18.38 7.77
N SER A 119 11.69 -18.58 8.43
CA SER A 119 11.54 -18.34 9.87
C SER A 119 12.45 -19.21 10.77
N ASP A 120 12.81 -20.42 10.34
CA ASP A 120 13.69 -21.30 11.12
C ASP A 120 15.13 -20.75 11.18
N LEU A 121 15.61 -20.16 10.09
CA LEU A 121 16.91 -19.49 10.08
C LEU A 121 16.92 -18.29 11.04
N MET A 122 15.83 -17.54 11.13
CA MET A 122 15.71 -16.45 12.11
C MET A 122 15.72 -16.98 13.55
N LEU A 123 15.05 -18.11 13.79
CA LEU A 123 15.06 -18.79 15.09
C LEU A 123 16.48 -19.26 15.47
N ILE A 124 17.20 -19.89 14.55
CA ILE A 124 18.58 -20.37 14.76
C ILE A 124 19.53 -19.20 15.06
N ARG A 125 19.33 -18.04 14.40
CA ARG A 125 20.08 -16.80 14.65
C ARG A 125 19.73 -16.15 16.00
N GLY A 126 18.73 -16.67 16.71
CA GLY A 126 18.29 -16.13 18.00
C GLY A 126 17.48 -14.84 17.88
N ASP A 127 16.78 -14.62 16.76
CA ASP A 127 15.83 -13.52 16.66
C ASP A 127 14.78 -13.64 17.77
N LYS A 128 14.75 -12.64 18.66
CA LYS A 128 13.94 -12.71 19.88
C LYS A 128 12.45 -12.89 19.56
N ARG A 129 11.97 -12.23 18.51
CA ARG A 129 10.57 -12.31 18.10
C ARG A 129 10.24 -13.69 17.54
N SER A 130 11.08 -14.24 16.68
CA SER A 130 10.91 -15.61 16.17
C SER A 130 10.93 -16.65 17.30
N VAL A 131 11.80 -16.48 18.31
CA VAL A 131 11.81 -17.33 19.51
C VAL A 131 10.50 -17.24 20.29
N GLU A 132 9.99 -16.03 20.51
CA GLU A 132 8.72 -15.81 21.22
C GLU A 132 7.52 -16.36 20.45
N ILE A 133 7.48 -16.16 19.13
CA ILE A 133 6.46 -16.74 18.26
C ILE A 133 6.51 -18.26 18.35
N LYS A 134 7.69 -18.87 18.23
CA LYS A 134 7.85 -20.33 18.35
C LYS A 134 7.39 -20.84 19.72
N LYS A 135 7.71 -20.14 20.80
CA LYS A 135 7.29 -20.53 22.15
C LYS A 135 5.77 -20.49 22.32
N LYS A 136 5.11 -19.51 21.70
CA LYS A 136 3.67 -19.25 21.89
C LYS A 136 2.77 -20.00 20.90
N TYR A 137 3.26 -20.21 19.69
CA TYR A 137 2.49 -20.76 18.56
C TYR A 137 3.12 -22.01 17.94
N GLY A 138 4.35 -22.36 18.31
CA GLY A 138 5.01 -23.59 17.89
C GLY A 138 4.42 -24.79 18.63
N GLY A 139 3.38 -25.39 18.05
CA GLY A 139 2.90 -26.71 18.45
C GLY A 139 3.94 -27.81 18.17
N ILE A 140 3.51 -29.07 18.32
CA ILE A 140 4.37 -30.27 18.28
C ILE A 140 5.02 -30.50 16.90
N ASP A 141 4.48 -29.93 15.83
CA ASP A 141 4.99 -30.14 14.48
C ASP A 141 5.36 -28.81 13.80
N GLY A 142 6.66 -28.56 13.61
CA GLY A 142 7.19 -27.98 12.39
C GLY A 142 6.65 -26.65 11.86
N TRP A 143 5.90 -25.84 12.61
CA TRP A 143 5.42 -24.54 12.13
C TRP A 143 6.60 -23.64 11.80
N ASN A 144 6.82 -23.48 10.50
CA ASN A 144 7.76 -22.57 9.89
C ASN A 144 7.08 -21.92 8.67
N HIS A 145 7.44 -20.68 8.41
CA HIS A 145 7.29 -20.11 7.08
C HIS A 145 8.56 -20.41 6.30
N THR A 146 8.37 -21.06 5.15
CA THR A 146 9.40 -21.30 4.13
C THR A 146 8.73 -21.20 2.77
N ASP A 147 8.12 -20.03 2.48
CA ASP A 147 7.43 -19.80 1.22
C ASP A 147 8.24 -18.86 0.33
N SER A 148 9.04 -19.47 -0.54
CA SER A 148 9.82 -18.78 -1.56
C SER A 148 9.08 -18.66 -2.90
N SER A 149 7.77 -18.99 -2.96
CA SER A 149 7.00 -18.99 -4.21
C SER A 149 6.57 -17.59 -4.66
N PHE A 150 6.59 -16.61 -3.76
CA PHE A 150 6.25 -15.22 -4.07
C PHE A 150 7.38 -14.52 -4.84
N THR A 151 7.00 -13.89 -5.96
CA THR A 151 7.84 -12.88 -6.62
C THR A 151 8.01 -11.64 -5.74
N ASP A 152 9.06 -10.85 -5.98
CA ASP A 152 9.32 -9.62 -5.20
C ASP A 152 8.11 -8.67 -5.18
N ILE A 153 7.41 -8.52 -6.32
CA ILE A 153 6.22 -7.67 -6.41
C ILE A 153 5.07 -8.25 -5.58
N GLN A 154 4.90 -9.57 -5.55
CA GLN A 154 3.90 -10.21 -4.70
C GLN A 154 4.24 -10.01 -3.22
N LYS A 155 5.50 -10.16 -2.82
CA LYS A 155 5.94 -9.86 -1.45
C LYS A 155 5.69 -8.40 -1.08
N GLN A 156 6.06 -7.47 -1.95
CA GLN A 156 5.81 -6.03 -1.75
C GLN A 156 4.32 -5.73 -1.51
N ASN A 157 3.44 -6.30 -2.33
CA ASN A 157 2.00 -6.10 -2.20
C ASN A 157 1.42 -6.78 -0.95
N LEU A 158 1.83 -8.01 -0.66
CA LEU A 158 1.37 -8.79 0.50
C LEU A 158 1.82 -8.15 1.82
N ILE A 159 3.13 -7.98 1.98
CA ILE A 159 3.72 -7.39 3.20
C ILE A 159 3.28 -5.94 3.33
N GLY A 160 3.30 -5.17 2.24
CA GLY A 160 2.84 -3.78 2.23
C GLY A 160 1.40 -3.65 2.69
N PHE A 161 0.49 -4.51 2.23
CA PHE A 161 -0.88 -4.58 2.70
C PHE A 161 -0.96 -4.88 4.21
N ILE A 162 -0.24 -5.89 4.69
CA ILE A 162 -0.23 -6.26 6.12
C ILE A 162 0.26 -5.09 6.99
N LEU A 163 1.30 -4.37 6.55
CA LEU A 163 1.84 -3.21 7.26
C LEU A 163 0.90 -1.99 7.26
N LEU A 164 -0.16 -1.99 6.43
CA LEU A 164 -1.23 -1.00 6.47
C LEU A 164 -2.30 -1.34 7.52
N LEU A 165 -2.35 -2.55 8.06
CA LEU A 165 -3.33 -2.93 9.07
C LEU A 165 -2.94 -2.36 10.45
N GLU A 166 -3.90 -1.78 11.18
CA GLU A 166 -3.68 -1.28 12.55
C GLU A 166 -4.33 -2.19 13.57
N SER A 167 -3.65 -2.43 14.69
CA SER A 167 -4.26 -3.06 15.85
C SER A 167 -5.43 -2.20 16.33
N LYS A 168 -6.58 -2.83 16.58
CA LYS A 168 -7.75 -2.18 17.18
C LYS A 168 -7.64 -2.11 18.70
#